data_AF-A0A353ZG29-F1
#
_entry.id   AF-A0A353ZG29-F1
#
_cell.length_a   1.000
_cell.length_b   1.000
_cell.length_c   1.000
_cell.angle_alpha   90.00
_cell.angle_beta   90.00
_cell.angle_gamma   90.00
#
_symmetry.space_group_name_H-M   'P 1'
#
loop_
_entity.id
_entity.type
_entity.pdbx_description
1 polymer ?
#
loop_
_entity_poly.entity_id
_entity_poly.type
_entity_poly.pdbx_seq_one_letter_code
_entity_poly.pdbx_strand_id
1 'polypeptide(L)'
;MIFGKIWNAFKAQLNKVANYFWTADPIAQLQYEYDQAVEQMKSGRQGLEQYQALVQRVTRQVAMNETHVKNLEAKVKSYLAVGDRETAGKFVLELQKAKN
;
A
#
# COMPACT_ATOMS: atom_id res chain seq x y z
N MET A 1 -12.64 -59.33 -32.99
CA MET A 1 -12.11 -60.42 -32.14
C MET A 1 -11.82 -59.87 -30.74
N ILE A 2 -11.93 -60.72 -29.71
CA ILE A 2 -12.01 -60.38 -28.27
C ILE A 2 -11.01 -59.30 -27.80
N PHE A 3 -9.78 -59.29 -28.31
CA PHE A 3 -8.77 -58.27 -28.01
C PHE A 3 -9.20 -56.83 -28.32
N GLY A 4 -9.90 -56.59 -29.44
CA GLY A 4 -10.41 -55.26 -29.77
C GLY A 4 -11.53 -54.80 -28.83
N LYS A 5 -12.33 -55.75 -28.31
CA LYS A 5 -13.39 -55.45 -27.33
C LYS A 5 -12.80 -55.11 -25.96
N ILE A 6 -11.76 -55.82 -25.53
CA ILE A 6 -11.02 -55.55 -24.29
C ILE A 6 -10.32 -54.18 -24.36
N TRP A 7 -9.68 -53.86 -25.49
CA TRP A 7 -9.04 -52.56 -25.70
C TRP A 7 -10.03 -51.38 -25.67
N ASN A 8 -11.20 -51.54 -26.27
CA ASN A 8 -12.24 -50.52 -26.25
C ASN A 8 -12.86 -50.35 -24.86
N ALA A 9 -13.06 -51.44 -24.11
CA ALA A 9 -13.50 -51.38 -22.72
C ALA A 9 -12.48 -50.68 -21.80
N PHE A 10 -11.19 -50.93 -22.00
CA PHE A 10 -10.11 -50.26 -21.28
C PHE A 10 -10.06 -48.76 -21.57
N LYS A 11 -10.15 -48.36 -22.84
CA LYS A 11 -10.28 -46.94 -23.23
C LYS A 11 -11.51 -46.27 -22.63
N ALA A 12 -12.64 -46.97 -22.57
CA ALA A 12 -13.86 -46.45 -21.95
C ALA A 12 -13.70 -46.24 -20.44
N GLN A 13 -12.98 -47.12 -19.75
CA GLN A 13 -12.63 -46.94 -18.33
C GLN A 13 -11.68 -45.76 -18.13
N LEU A 14 -10.63 -45.63 -18.97
CA LEU A 14 -9.74 -44.47 -18.93
C LEU A 14 -10.47 -43.16 -19.20
N ASN A 15 -11.40 -43.12 -20.16
CA ASN A 15 -12.23 -41.93 -20.40
C ASN A 15 -13.15 -41.59 -19.22
N LYS A 16 -13.69 -42.57 -18.51
CA LYS A 16 -14.47 -42.31 -17.29
C LYS A 16 -13.60 -41.75 -16.17
N VAL A 17 -12.39 -42.27 -15.99
CA VAL A 17 -11.44 -41.78 -15.00
C VAL A 17 -10.97 -40.36 -15.37
N ALA A 18 -10.60 -40.13 -16.63
CA ALA A 18 -10.22 -38.82 -17.13
C ALA A 18 -11.35 -37.80 -16.96
N ASN A 19 -12.60 -38.14 -17.31
CA ASN A 19 -13.75 -37.27 -17.08
C ASN A 19 -14.00 -37.04 -15.59
N TYR A 20 -13.84 -38.03 -14.72
CA TYR A 20 -13.98 -37.83 -13.28
C TYR A 20 -12.93 -36.83 -12.75
N PHE A 21 -11.67 -36.96 -13.14
CA PHE A 21 -10.61 -36.02 -12.75
C PHE A 21 -10.77 -34.62 -13.38
N TRP A 22 -11.31 -34.52 -14.60
CA TRP A 22 -11.54 -33.22 -15.27
C TRP A 22 -12.85 -32.53 -14.88
N THR A 23 -13.86 -33.27 -14.41
CA THR A 23 -15.16 -32.71 -14.01
C THR A 23 -15.24 -32.44 -12.51
N ALA A 24 -14.43 -33.11 -11.68
CA ALA A 24 -14.47 -32.96 -10.23
C ALA A 24 -13.92 -31.62 -9.72
N ASP A 25 -12.93 -31.02 -10.38
CA ASP A 25 -12.24 -29.85 -9.80
C ASP A 25 -12.02 -28.58 -10.66
N PRO A 26 -12.65 -28.37 -11.84
CA PRO A 26 -12.50 -27.10 -12.54
C PRO A 26 -13.15 -25.96 -11.75
N ILE A 27 -14.23 -26.24 -11.01
CA ILE A 27 -14.90 -25.25 -10.15
C ILE A 27 -14.02 -24.91 -8.94
N ALA A 28 -13.37 -25.89 -8.31
CA ALA A 28 -12.49 -25.62 -7.18
C ALA A 28 -11.21 -24.89 -7.60
N GLN A 29 -10.65 -25.22 -8.77
CA GLN A 29 -9.51 -24.49 -9.32
C GLN A 29 -9.86 -23.03 -9.62
N LEU A 30 -11.01 -22.78 -10.25
CA LEU A 30 -11.51 -21.43 -10.50
C LEU A 30 -11.81 -20.67 -9.20
N GLN A 31 -12.39 -21.37 -8.20
CA GLN A 31 -12.63 -20.80 -6.88
C GLN A 31 -11.32 -20.44 -6.17
N TYR A 32 -10.31 -21.30 -6.26
CA TYR A 32 -8.99 -21.07 -5.69
C TYR A 32 -8.29 -19.87 -6.34
N GLU A 33 -8.32 -19.79 -7.68
CA GLU A 33 -7.77 -18.64 -8.42
C GLU A 33 -8.50 -17.35 -8.08
N TYR A 34 -9.83 -17.40 -7.93
CA TYR A 34 -10.64 -16.28 -7.46
C TYR A 34 -10.24 -15.86 -6.03
N ASP A 35 -10.13 -16.81 -5.11
CA ASP A 35 -9.77 -16.54 -3.71
C ASP A 35 -8.36 -15.91 -3.63
N GLN A 36 -7.39 -16.41 -4.41
CA GLN A 36 -6.07 -15.79 -4.52
C GLN A 36 -6.13 -14.37 -5.05
N ALA A 37 -6.92 -14.10 -6.10
CA ALA A 37 -7.06 -12.75 -6.65
C ALA A 37 -7.68 -11.79 -5.62
N VAL A 38 -8.68 -12.25 -4.87
CA VAL A 38 -9.31 -11.47 -3.79
C VAL A 38 -8.29 -11.17 -2.67
N GLU A 39 -7.45 -12.14 -2.31
CA GLU A 39 -6.42 -11.94 -1.29
C GLU A 39 -5.33 -10.96 -1.72
N GLN A 40 -4.89 -11.02 -2.98
CA GLN A 40 -3.98 -10.04 -3.58
C GLN A 40 -4.59 -8.62 -3.61
N MET A 41 -5.89 -8.50 -3.90
CA MET A 41 -6.58 -7.20 -3.83
C MET A 41 -6.64 -6.66 -2.41
N LYS A 42 -6.91 -7.51 -1.41
CA LYS A 42 -6.95 -7.11 0.00
C LYS A 42 -5.58 -6.63 0.47
N SER A 43 -4.52 -7.38 0.18
CA SER A 43 -3.16 -7.00 0.55
C SER A 43 -2.69 -5.74 -0.16
N GLY A 44 -3.02 -5.59 -1.46
CA GLY A 44 -2.77 -4.37 -2.22
C GLY A 44 -3.46 -3.14 -1.63
N ARG A 45 -4.74 -3.28 -1.23
CA ARG A 45 -5.49 -2.20 -0.55
C ARG A 45 -4.87 -1.84 0.80
N GLN A 46 -4.48 -2.81 1.61
CA GLN A 46 -3.80 -2.56 2.89
C GLN A 46 -2.48 -1.81 2.69
N GLY A 47 -1.71 -2.17 1.66
CA GLY A 47 -0.50 -1.44 1.29
C GLY A 47 -0.80 0.03 0.94
N LEU A 48 -1.83 0.28 0.11
CA LEU A 48 -2.25 1.63 -0.26
C LEU A 48 -2.71 2.46 0.95
N GLU A 49 -3.46 1.86 1.87
CA GLU A 49 -3.90 2.53 3.10
C GLU A 49 -2.72 2.91 4.00
N GLN A 50 -1.71 2.04 4.10
CA GLN A 50 -0.46 2.33 4.84
C GLN A 50 0.34 3.48 4.19
N TYR A 51 0.49 3.47 2.87
CA TYR A 51 1.15 4.56 2.16
C TYR A 51 0.39 5.88 2.31
N GLN A 52 -0.95 5.84 2.23
CA GLN A 52 -1.79 7.02 2.43
C GLN A 52 -1.60 7.59 3.85
N ALA A 53 -1.58 6.75 4.88
CA ALA A 53 -1.35 7.17 6.26
C ALA A 53 0.03 7.82 6.44
N LEU A 54 1.07 7.25 5.84
CA LEU A 54 2.43 7.80 5.89
C LEU A 54 2.50 9.16 5.20
N VAL A 55 1.94 9.28 3.99
CA VAL A 55 1.88 10.55 3.26
C VAL A 55 1.13 11.59 4.07
N GLN A 56 -0.05 11.27 4.61
CA GLN A 56 -0.81 12.19 5.46
C GLN A 56 -0.01 12.65 6.68
N ARG A 57 0.75 11.75 7.32
CA ARG A 57 1.59 12.10 8.47
C ARG A 57 2.71 13.08 8.08
N VAL A 58 3.40 12.81 6.97
CA VAL A 58 4.46 13.68 6.44
C VAL A 58 3.86 15.04 6.04
N THR A 59 2.73 15.07 5.35
CA THR A 59 2.03 16.31 4.99
C THR A 59 1.68 17.14 6.23
N ARG A 60 1.17 16.51 7.30
CA ARG A 60 0.92 17.20 8.57
C ARG A 60 2.21 17.76 9.18
N GLN A 61 3.29 16.99 9.15
CA GLN A 61 4.59 17.44 9.67
C GLN A 61 5.12 18.64 8.91
N VAL A 62 5.06 18.62 7.57
CA VAL A 62 5.44 19.77 6.73
C VAL A 62 4.59 20.99 7.06
N ALA A 63 3.26 20.85 7.13
CA ALA A 63 2.36 21.96 7.44
C ALA A 63 2.62 22.59 8.83
N MET A 64 2.92 21.76 9.85
CA MET A 64 3.31 22.24 11.17
C MET A 64 4.63 23.00 11.13
N ASN A 65 5.63 22.47 10.42
CA ASN A 65 6.94 23.11 10.30
C ASN A 65 6.84 24.45 9.56
N GLU A 66 6.08 24.53 8.47
CA GLU A 66 5.83 25.80 7.77
C GLU A 66 5.18 26.84 8.67
N THR A 67 4.20 26.42 9.47
CA THR A 67 3.54 27.31 10.46
C THR A 67 4.53 27.77 11.52
N HIS A 68 5.38 26.88 12.01
CA HIS A 68 6.42 27.20 12.98
C HIS A 68 7.43 28.22 12.43
N VAL A 69 7.91 28.02 11.21
CA VAL A 69 8.81 28.96 10.51
C VAL A 69 8.14 30.32 10.35
N LYS A 70 6.88 30.38 9.86
CA LYS A 70 6.13 31.65 9.74
C LYS A 70 5.99 32.38 11.07
N ASN A 71 5.74 31.66 12.16
CA ASN A 71 5.64 32.25 13.49
C ASN A 71 6.98 32.82 13.98
N LEU A 72 8.09 32.11 13.72
CA LEU A 72 9.43 32.60 14.02
C LEU A 72 9.76 33.85 13.20
N GLU A 73 9.44 33.87 11.90
CA GLU A 73 9.62 35.05 11.05
C GLU A 73 8.83 36.26 11.57
N ALA A 74 7.58 36.05 11.98
CA ALA A 74 6.74 37.10 12.54
C ALA A 74 7.32 37.67 13.85
N LYS A 75 7.79 36.79 14.75
CA LYS A 75 8.45 37.19 16.01
C LYS A 75 9.72 37.98 15.75
N VAL A 76 10.58 37.51 14.84
CA VAL A 76 11.80 38.24 14.46
C VAL A 76 11.45 39.65 13.98
N LYS A 77 10.47 39.77 13.07
CA LYS A 77 10.03 41.08 12.57
C LYS A 77 9.48 41.98 13.69
N SER A 78 8.68 41.46 14.61
CA SER A 78 8.11 42.25 15.71
C SER A 78 9.18 42.75 16.68
N TYR A 79 10.13 41.91 17.07
CA TYR A 79 11.20 42.31 18.00
C TYR A 79 12.18 43.31 17.36
N LEU A 80 12.48 43.14 16.05
CA LEU A 80 13.26 44.13 15.30
C LEU A 80 12.56 45.49 15.20
N ALA A 81 11.24 45.52 15.05
CA ALA A 81 10.47 46.76 14.97
C ALA A 81 10.52 47.59 16.27
N VAL A 82 10.63 46.92 17.43
CA VAL A 82 10.75 47.57 18.75
C VAL A 82 12.23 47.86 19.11
N GLY A 83 13.18 47.47 18.25
CA GLY A 83 14.61 47.70 18.45
C GLY A 83 15.31 46.69 19.36
N ASP A 84 14.60 45.65 19.83
CA ASP A 84 15.19 44.56 20.61
C ASP A 84 15.92 43.57 19.70
N ARG A 85 17.18 43.89 19.41
CA ARG A 85 18.06 43.11 18.53
C ARG A 85 18.57 41.83 19.19
N GLU A 86 18.68 41.79 20.52
CA GLU A 86 19.20 40.63 21.22
C GLU A 86 18.19 39.47 21.17
N THR A 87 16.94 39.75 21.48
CA THR A 87 15.87 38.75 21.43
C THR A 87 15.56 38.35 19.99
N ALA A 88 15.56 39.30 19.05
CA ALA A 88 15.42 39.00 17.63
C ALA A 88 16.53 38.06 17.12
N GLY A 89 17.79 38.26 17.54
CA GLY A 89 18.91 37.40 17.18
C GLY A 89 18.72 35.95 17.62
N LYS A 90 18.17 35.71 18.82
CA LYS A 90 17.86 34.35 19.31
C LYS A 90 16.84 33.65 18.42
N PHE A 91 15.74 34.33 18.06
CA PHE A 91 14.72 33.77 17.16
C PHE A 91 15.21 33.58 15.71
N VAL A 92 16.16 34.40 15.23
CA VAL A 92 16.81 34.19 13.92
C VAL A 92 17.63 32.91 13.91
N LEU A 93 18.38 32.63 14.98
CA LEU A 93 19.15 31.38 15.09
C LEU A 93 18.24 30.15 15.13
N GLU A 94 17.13 30.22 15.84
CA GLU A 94 16.11 29.16 15.83
C GLU A 94 15.48 28.99 14.46
N LEU A 95 15.18 30.08 13.76
CA LEU A 95 14.65 30.04 12.40
C LEU A 95 15.64 29.42 11.41
N GLN A 96 16.93 29.74 11.53
CA GLN A 96 17.95 29.15 10.67
C GLN A 96 18.06 27.64 10.89
N LYS A 97 17.91 27.17 12.13
CA LYS A 97 17.84 25.74 12.45
C LYS A 97 16.56 25.08 11.95
N ALA A 98 15.43 25.78 11.96
CA ALA A 98 14.15 25.24 11.50
C ALA A 98 14.02 25.16 9.97
N LYS A 99 14.83 25.93 9.22
CA LYS A 99 14.88 25.90 7.76
C LYS A 99 15.88 24.88 7.19
N ASN A 100 16.87 24.47 7.97
CA ASN A 100 17.89 23.48 7.61
C ASN A 100 17.46 22.07 8.05
#